data_AF-X1AQZ3-F1
#
_entry.id   AF-X1AQZ3-F1
#
_cell.length_a   1.000
_cell.length_b   1.000
_cell.length_c   1.000
_cell.angle_alpha   90.00
_cell.angle_beta   90.00
_cell.angle_gamma   90.00
#
_symmetry.space_group_name_H-M   'P 1'
#
loop_
_entity.id
_entity.type
_entity.pdbx_description
1 polymer ?
#
loop_
_entity_poly.entity_id
_entity_poly.type
_entity_poly.pdbx_seq_one_letter_code
_entity_poly.pdbx_strand_id
1 'polypeptide(L)' 'IFYYFLAGMIGTIILYIIGITQLSFVTGIGIKKAITVGMLPFLPGDILKILAASFIASKLRTSIKLK' A
#
# COMPACT_ATOMS: atom_id res chain seq x y z
N ILE A 1 -2.82 0.41 -16.83
CA ILE A 1 -3.58 0.48 -15.55
C ILE A 1 -3.50 -0.83 -14.75
N PHE A 2 -3.99 -1.97 -15.25
CA PHE A 2 -4.13 -3.20 -14.45
C PHE A 2 -2.82 -3.68 -13.79
N TYR A 3 -1.71 -3.71 -14.53
CA TYR A 3 -0.40 -4.10 -13.97
C TYR A 3 0.07 -3.20 -12.81
N TYR A 4 -0.08 -1.88 -12.95
CA TYR A 4 0.28 -0.92 -11.88
C TYR A 4 -0.60 -1.07 -10.65
N PHE A 5 -1.88 -1.39 -10.86
CA PHE A 5 -2.82 -1.65 -9.77
C PHE A 5 -2.40 -2.88 -8.97
N LEU A 6 -2.11 -3.98 -9.67
CA LEU A 6 -1.64 -5.22 -9.04
C LEU A 6 -0.31 -5.03 -8.29
N ALA A 7 0.63 -4.30 -8.90
CA ALA A 7 1.89 -3.94 -8.24
C ALA A 7 1.66 -3.11 -6.96
N GLY A 8 0.75 -2.13 -7.00
CA GLY A 8 0.37 -1.33 -5.84
C GLY A 8 -0.27 -2.16 -4.72
N MET A 9 -1.14 -3.12 -5.06
CA MET A 9 -1.73 -4.04 -4.09
C MET A 9 -0.66 -4.91 -3.40
N ILE A 10 0.23 -5.54 -4.18
CA ILE A 10 1.31 -6.38 -3.64
C ILE A 10 2.23 -5.56 -2.74
N GLY A 11 2.63 -4.37 -3.19
CA GLY A 11 3.45 -3.46 -2.38
C GLY A 11 2.77 -3.10 -1.06
N THR A 12 1.46 -2.82 -1.08
CA THR A 12 0.69 -2.49 0.12
C THR A 12 0.59 -3.66 1.09
N ILE A 13 0.44 -4.89 0.60
CA ILE A 13 0.45 -6.11 1.44
C ILE A 13 1.80 -6.25 2.15
N ILE A 14 2.91 -6.10 1.41
CA ILE A 14 4.26 -6.17 1.98
C ILE A 14 4.46 -5.09 3.04
N LEU A 15 4.05 -3.86 2.75
CA LEU A 15 4.11 -2.73 3.68
C LEU A 15 3.32 -3.03 4.96
N TYR A 16 2.12 -3.59 4.87
CA TYR A 16 1.34 -3.95 6.05
C TYR A 16 1.95 -5.09 6.85
N ILE A 17 2.49 -6.14 6.22
CA ILE A 17 3.15 -7.23 6.95
C ILE A 17 4.30 -6.68 7.80
N ILE A 18 5.16 -5.86 7.20
CA ILE A 18 6.31 -5.26 7.89
C ILE A 18 5.83 -4.26 8.96
N GLY A 19 4.94 -3.35 8.58
CA GLY A 19 4.46 -2.28 9.44
C GLY A 19 3.68 -2.77 10.66
N ILE A 20 2.78 -3.74 10.50
CA ILE A 20 2.00 -4.32 11.62
C ILE A 20 2.93 -5.09 12.56
N THR A 21 3.89 -5.85 12.01
CA THR A 21 4.87 -6.60 12.81
C THR A 21 5.72 -5.65 13.65
N GLN A 22 6.27 -4.60 13.04
CA GLN A 22 7.03 -3.57 13.74
C GLN A 22 6.17 -2.86 14.79
N LEU A 23 4.95 -2.44 14.43
CA LEU A 23 4.06 -1.73 15.34
C LEU A 23 3.73 -2.58 16.57
N SER A 24 3.40 -3.85 16.37
CA SER A 24 3.14 -4.80 17.46
C SER A 24 4.37 -4.98 18.36
N PHE A 25 5.56 -5.12 17.77
CA PHE A 25 6.81 -5.31 18.51
C PHE A 25 7.21 -4.09 19.34
N VAL A 26 7.20 -2.89 18.75
CA VAL A 26 7.68 -1.66 19.40
C VAL A 26 6.72 -1.16 20.48
N THR A 27 5.41 -1.30 20.26
CA THR A 27 4.40 -0.80 21.22
C THR A 27 3.96 -1.85 22.24
N GLY A 28 4.34 -3.11 22.04
CA GLY A 28 3.91 -4.23 22.87
C GLY A 28 2.42 -4.57 22.75
N ILE A 29 1.68 -3.95 21.83
CA ILE A 29 0.27 -4.28 21.60
C ILE A 29 0.16 -5.59 20.81
N GLY A 30 -0.84 -6.41 21.13
CA GLY A 30 -1.08 -7.66 20.40
C GLY A 30 -1.39 -7.42 18.90
N ILE A 31 -1.06 -8.40 18.06
CA ILE A 31 -1.18 -8.32 16.59
C ILE A 31 -2.58 -7.89 16.13
N LYS A 32 -3.66 -8.41 16.77
CA LYS A 32 -5.03 -8.01 16.44
C LYS A 32 -5.25 -6.51 16.59
N LYS A 33 -4.72 -5.92 17.67
CA LYS A 33 -4.84 -4.49 17.95
C LYS A 33 -3.98 -3.68 16.97
N ALA A 34 -2.77 -4.16 16.68
CA ALA A 34 -1.91 -3.56 15.66
C ALA A 34 -2.58 -3.51 14.27
N ILE A 35 -3.30 -4.57 13.85
CA ILE A 35 -4.09 -4.56 12.61
C ILE A 35 -5.19 -3.49 12.68
N THR A 36 -5.96 -3.45 13.77
CA THR A 36 -7.10 -2.52 13.88
C THR A 36 -6.70 -1.06 13.87
N VAL A 37 -5.55 -0.71 14.44
CA VAL A 37 -5.09 0.70 14.53
C VAL A 37 -4.12 1.08 13.42
N GLY A 38 -3.36 0.11 12.89
CA GLY A 38 -2.28 0.33 11.93
C GLY A 38 -2.62 0.00 10.47
N MET A 39 -3.70 -0.76 10.20
CA MET A 39 -4.10 -1.14 8.84
C MET A 39 -5.48 -0.60 8.48
N LEU A 40 -6.48 -0.92 9.29
CA LEU A 40 -7.89 -0.64 9.03
C LEU A 40 -8.20 0.83 8.67
N PRO A 41 -7.72 1.85 9.40
CA PRO A 41 -8.01 3.24 9.06
C PRO A 41 -7.32 3.73 7.77
N PHE A 42 -6.23 3.08 7.35
CA PHE A 42 -5.45 3.50 6.17
C PHE A 42 -5.92 2.83 4.88
N LEU A 43 -6.59 1.68 4.97
CA LEU A 43 -7.03 0.88 3.83
C LEU A 43 -7.86 1.65 2.78
N PRO A 44 -8.86 2.49 3.16
CA PRO A 44 -9.63 3.25 2.17
C PRO A 44 -8.76 4.26 1.41
N GLY A 45 -7.86 4.95 2.12
CA GLY A 45 -6.94 5.91 1.53
C GLY A 45 -5.93 5.24 0.60
N ASP A 46 -5.45 4.05 0.96
CA ASP A 46 -4.49 3.31 0.15
C ASP A 46 -5.13 2.77 -1.13
N ILE A 47 -6.38 2.29 -1.08
CA ILE A 47 -7.12 1.91 -2.29
C ILE A 47 -7.23 3.10 -3.26
N LEU A 48 -7.63 4.28 -2.75
CA LEU A 48 -7.73 5.49 -3.56
C LEU A 48 -6.38 5.90 -4.17
N LYS A 49 -5.31 5.85 -3.38
CA LYS A 49 -3.95 6.14 -3.85
C LYS A 49 -3.50 5.16 -4.94
N ILE A 50 -3.73 3.86 -4.77
CA ILE A 50 -3.34 2.85 -5.76
C ILE A 50 -4.10 3.07 -7.08
N LEU A 51 -5.40 3.36 -7.02
CA LEU A 51 -6.19 3.67 -8.22
C LEU A 51 -5.65 4.92 -8.94
N ALA A 52 -5.40 6.00 -8.19
CA ALA A 52 -4.85 7.24 -8.74
C ALA A 52 -3.45 7.02 -9.34
N ALA A 53 -2.55 6.36 -8.61
CA ALA A 53 -1.21 6.04 -9.06
C ALA A 53 -1.23 5.16 -10.32
N SER A 54 -2.13 4.17 -10.38
CA SER A 54 -2.28 3.29 -11.53
C SER A 54 -2.71 4.03 -12.80
N PHE A 55 -3.63 4.99 -12.64
CA PHE A 55 -4.08 5.84 -13.75
C PHE A 55 -2.97 6.79 -14.22
N ILE A 56 -2.32 7.48 -13.28
CA ILE A 56 -1.23 8.43 -13.57
C ILE A 56 -0.06 7.70 -14.24
N ALA A 57 0.42 6.60 -13.65
CA ALA A 57 1.55 5.83 -14.19
C ALA A 57 1.26 5.30 -15.60
N SER A 58 0.02 4.85 -15.85
CA SER A 58 -0.37 4.36 -17.18
C SER A 58 -0.34 5.45 -18.25
N LYS A 59 -0.65 6.70 -17.91
CA LYS A 59 -0.52 7.83 -18.85
C LYS A 59 0.93 8.27 -19.00
N LEU A 60 1.65 8.33 -17.89
CA LEU A 60 3.01 8.84 -17.85
C LEU A 60 4.01 7.93 -18.56
N ARG A 61 3.76 6.61 -18.58
CA ARG A 61 4.56 5.62 -19.33
C ARG A 61 4.77 5.99 -20.80
N THR A 62 3.77 6.60 -21.44
CA THR A 62 3.85 6.98 -22.86
C THR A 62 4.69 8.24 -23.08
N SER A 63 4.78 9.10 -22.07
CA SER A 63 5.49 10.39 -22.15
C SER A 63 6.92 10.31 -21.61
N ILE A 64 7.22 9.36 -20.72
CA ILE A 64 8.55 9.17 -20.15
C ILE A 64 9.23 7.97 -20.82
N LYS A 65 10.30 8.23 -21.56
CA LYS A 65 11.26 7.18 -21.92
C LYS A 65 12.05 6.84 -20.66
N LEU A 66 11.70 5.73 -20.02
CA LEU A 66 12.57 5.08 -19.06
C LEU A 66 13.80 4.60 -19.86
N LYS A 67 14.93 5.32 -19.70
CA LYS A 67 16.24 4.87 -20.18
C LYS A 67 16.70 3.67 -19.38
#